data_AF-A0A1M6DLV5-F1
#
_entry.id   AF-A0A1M6DLV5-F1
#
_cell.length_a   1.000
_cell.length_b   1.000
_cell.length_c   1.000
_cell.angle_alpha   90.00
_cell.angle_beta   90.00
_cell.angle_gamma   90.00
#
_symmetry.space_group_name_H-M   'P 1'
#
loop_
_entity.id
_entity.type
_entity.pdbx_description
1 polymer ?
#
loop_
_entity_poly.entity_id
_entity_poly.type
_entity_poly.pdbx_seq_one_letter_code
_entity_poly.pdbx_strand_id
1 'polypeptide(L)' 'MRKALIKFSGVIACLALFVTKMNVNTACTFLIHQPKLPKGAEKLRKF' A
#
# COMPACT_ATOMS: atom_id res chain seq x y z
N MET A 1 28.86 -15.50 -8.13
CA MET A 1 27.45 -15.36 -7.68
C MET A 1 27.30 -15.04 -6.20
N ARG A 2 27.86 -15.83 -5.27
CA ARG A 2 27.70 -15.64 -3.80
C ARG A 2 28.11 -14.26 -3.26
N LYS A 3 29.23 -13.69 -3.74
CA LYS A 3 29.70 -12.35 -3.33
C LYS A 3 28.75 -11.22 -3.76
N ALA A 4 28.15 -11.33 -4.95
CA ALA A 4 27.18 -10.35 -5.44
C ALA A 4 25.88 -10.40 -4.60
N LEU A 5 25.39 -11.61 -4.30
CA LEU A 5 24.21 -11.80 -3.43
C LEU A 5 24.42 -11.21 -2.04
N ILE A 6 25.59 -11.41 -1.42
CA ILE A 6 25.90 -10.83 -0.11
C ILE A 6 26.01 -9.30 -0.18
N LYS A 7 26.52 -8.75 -1.30
CA LYS A 7 26.62 -7.30 -1.50
C LYS A 7 25.24 -6.62 -1.64
N PHE A 8 24.25 -7.31 -2.21
CA PHE A 8 22.90 -6.78 -2.42
C PHE A 8 21.86 -7.26 -1.41
N SER A 9 22.20 -8.15 -0.48
CA SER A 9 21.25 -8.75 0.47
C SER A 9 20.52 -7.71 1.31
N GLY A 10 21.21 -6.65 1.74
CA GLY A 10 20.60 -5.54 2.48
C GLY A 10 19.55 -4.78 1.66
N VAL A 11 19.83 -4.52 0.38
CA VAL A 11 18.89 -3.85 -0.53
C VAL A 11 17.65 -4.71 -0.75
N ILE A 12 17.85 -6.01 -0.98
CA ILE A 12 16.75 -6.97 -1.15
C ILE A 12 15.91 -7.07 0.12
N ALA A 13 16.52 -7.07 1.31
CA ALA A 13 15.82 -7.10 2.59
C ALA A 13 14.98 -5.83 2.82
N CYS A 14 15.55 -4.65 2.56
CA CYS A 14 14.82 -3.38 2.64
C CYS A 14 13.65 -3.34 1.64
N LEU A 15 13.85 -3.83 0.43
CA LEU A 15 12.80 -3.90 -0.59
C LEU A 15 11.67 -4.86 -0.17
N ALA A 16 12.02 -6.03 0.37
CA ALA A 16 11.02 -6.98 0.86
C ALA A 16 10.16 -6.39 1.99
N LEU A 17 10.79 -5.69 2.95
CA LEU A 17 10.08 -4.97 4.02
C LEU A 17 9.18 -3.86 3.45
N PHE A 18 9.67 -3.08 2.48
CA PHE A 18 8.90 -2.03 1.84
C PHE A 18 7.66 -2.57 1.12
N VAL A 19 7.83 -3.61 0.29
CA VAL A 19 6.72 -4.25 -0.44
C VAL A 19 5.70 -4.84 0.54
N THR A 20 6.17 -5.49 1.61
CA THR A 20 5.29 -6.06 2.64
C THR A 20 4.45 -4.97 3.31
N LYS A 21 5.09 -3.87 3.73
CA LYS A 21 4.41 -2.71 4.34
C LYS A 21 3.40 -2.06 3.40
N MET A 22 3.75 -1.92 2.12
CA MET A 22 2.85 -1.36 1.11
C MET A 22 1.64 -2.27 0.87
N ASN A 23 1.85 -3.58 0.73
CA ASN A 23 0.80 -4.54 0.42
C ASN A 23 -0.38 -4.48 1.41
N VAL A 24 -0.08 -4.48 2.72
CA VAL A 24 -1.13 -4.43 3.77
C VAL A 24 -1.94 -3.13 3.71
N ASN A 25 -1.35 -2.05 3.23
CA ASN A 25 -1.98 -0.72 3.19
C ASN A 25 -2.58 -0.35 1.83
N THR A 26 -2.19 -1.01 0.74
CA THR A 26 -2.67 -0.68 -0.61
C THR A 26 -4.16 -0.93 -0.79
N ALA A 27 -4.70 -1.97 -0.16
CA ALA A 27 -6.13 -2.30 -0.26
C ALA A 27 -7.04 -1.14 0.18
N CYS A 28 -6.59 -0.33 1.14
CA CYS A 28 -7.34 0.81 1.67
C CYS A 28 -6.84 2.16 1.19
N THR A 29 -5.82 2.20 0.31
CA THR A 29 -5.22 3.49 -0.12
C THR A 29 -6.21 4.38 -0.85
N PHE A 30 -7.21 3.80 -1.53
CA PHE A 30 -8.31 4.55 -2.15
C PHE A 30 -9.22 5.27 -1.13
N LEU A 31 -9.27 4.78 0.13
CA LEU A 31 -10.01 5.42 1.22
C LEU A 31 -9.23 6.57 1.86
N ILE A 32 -7.89 6.46 1.93
CA ILE A 32 -7.03 7.43 2.62
C ILE A 32 -7.05 8.80 1.93
N HIS A 33 -7.10 8.82 0.60
CA HIS A 33 -7.11 10.04 -0.21
C HIS A 33 -8.50 10.39 -0.76
N GLN A 34 -9.57 9.77 -0.22
CA GLN A 34 -10.89 10.04 -0.71
C GLN A 34 -11.31 11.46 -0.31
N PRO A 35 -11.78 12.30 -1.26
CA PRO A 35 -12.36 13.59 -0.90
C PRO A 35 -13.59 13.38 -0.02
N LYS A 36 -14.01 14.43 0.70
CA LYS A 36 -15.28 14.38 1.45
C LYS A 36 -16.41 13.90 0.55
N LEU A 37 -17.26 13.02 1.08
CA LEU A 37 -18.41 12.47 0.35
C LEU A 37 -19.25 13.62 -0.25
N PRO A 38 -19.59 13.58 -1.55
CA PRO A 38 -20.37 14.65 -2.16
C PRO A 38 -21.75 14.78 -1.49
N LYS A 39 -22.24 16.01 -1.34
CA LYS A 39 -23.57 16.29 -0.79
C LYS A 39 -24.64 15.52 -1.60
N GLY A 40 -25.52 14.78 -0.92
CA GLY A 40 -26.59 14.02 -1.56
C GLY A 40 -26.26 12.55 -1.82
N ALA A 41 -25.00 12.11 -1.62
CA ALA A 41 -24.63 10.70 -1.72
C ALA A 41 -25.35 9.82 -0.66
N GLU A 42 -25.81 10.42 0.45
CA GLU A 42 -26.63 9.71 1.44
C GLU A 42 -27.94 9.13 0.88
N LYS A 43 -28.41 9.59 -0.28
CA LYS A 43 -29.62 9.08 -0.97
C LYS A 43 -29.39 7.76 -1.69
N LEU A 44 -28.13 7.43 -2.02
CA LEU A 44 -27.76 6.15 -2.65
C LEU A 44 -27.66 5.01 -1.62
N ARG A 45 -27.79 5.35 -0.34
CA ARG A 45 -27.73 4.44 0.79
C ARG A 45 -29.05 3.65 0.85
N LYS A 46 -29.01 2.31 0.72
CA LYS A 46 -30.18 1.44 0.96
C LYS A 46 -30.46 1.35 2.46
N PHE A 47 -31.22 2.29 3.00
CA PHE A 47 -31.72 2.25 4.38
C PHE A 47 -33.21 2.54 4.38
#